data_AF-A0A5Q4GQ00-F1
#
_entry.id   AF-A0A5Q4GQ00-F1
#
_cell.length_a   1.000
_cell.length_b   1.000
_cell.length_c   1.000
_cell.angle_alpha   90.00
_cell.angle_beta   90.00
_cell.angle_gamma   90.00
#
_symmetry.space_group_name_H-M   'P 1'
#
loop_
_entity.id
_entity.type
_entity.pdbx_description
1 polymer ?
#
loop_
_entity_poly.entity_id
_entity_poly.type
_entity_poly.pdbx_seq_one_letter_code
_entity_poly.pdbx_strand_id
1 'polypeptide(L)'
;MLLIFATPAAPSQTLSISHRNLGRPGTVAVGPEDLNLERVLVQDHPLLIGDFPELATVGDRYAAVSGVVDYRFGDFRIVAEHALRLVPAERPVIQGHLVGDAEHVTIASYNVENLSPHIENFSRVRSPRDVDDAMGSGRMDDIARHIARVMNAPDIIGLQEIQDGAGATSQA
;
A
#
# COMPACT_ATOMS: atom_id res chain seq x y z
N MET A 1 -9.29 18.24 -8.51
CA MET A 1 -8.04 18.94 -8.94
C MET A 1 -7.21 19.20 -7.69
N LEU A 2 -6.14 18.44 -7.45
CA LEU A 2 -5.25 18.70 -6.32
C LEU A 2 -4.44 19.97 -6.64
N LEU A 3 -4.93 21.10 -6.14
CA LEU A 3 -4.25 22.38 -6.21
C LEU A 3 -3.05 22.34 -5.25
N ILE A 4 -1.86 22.10 -5.80
CA ILE A 4 -0.60 22.40 -5.12
C ILE A 4 -0.38 23.91 -5.29
N PHE A 5 -0.74 24.71 -4.28
CA PHE A 5 -0.35 26.12 -4.25
C PHE A 5 1.13 26.22 -3.88
N ALA A 6 1.99 26.47 -4.87
CA ALA A 6 3.33 26.98 -4.64
C ALA A 6 3.31 28.50 -4.79
N THR A 7 3.30 29.23 -3.67
CA THR A 7 3.73 30.64 -3.66
C THR A 7 5.26 30.68 -3.70
N PRO A 8 5.88 31.51 -4.55
CA PRO A 8 7.33 31.55 -4.62
C PRO A 8 7.91 32.31 -3.42
N ALA A 9 8.99 31.73 -2.88
CA ALA A 9 10.03 32.30 -2.02
C ALA A 9 9.73 32.51 -0.51
N ALA A 10 10.09 31.48 0.27
CA ALA A 10 10.79 31.60 1.56
C ALA A 10 11.51 30.25 1.86
N PRO A 11 12.67 30.23 2.53
CA PRO A 11 13.37 28.98 2.83
C PRO A 11 12.58 28.21 3.89
N SER A 12 12.30 26.94 3.59
CA SER A 12 11.68 25.97 4.51
C SER A 12 10.18 26.19 4.81
N GLN A 13 9.33 26.21 3.79
CA GLN A 13 7.92 25.83 3.99
C GLN A 13 7.73 24.36 3.62
N THR A 14 7.52 23.52 4.63
CA THR A 14 7.01 22.17 4.44
C THR A 14 5.63 22.27 3.79
N LEU A 15 5.50 21.83 2.54
CA LEU A 15 4.19 21.61 1.92
C LEU A 15 3.45 20.56 2.76
N SER A 16 2.46 20.97 3.54
CA SER A 16 1.57 20.03 4.22
C SER A 16 0.59 19.48 3.19
N ILE A 17 0.68 18.19 2.90
CA ILE A 17 -0.35 17.50 2.12
C ILE A 17 -1.59 17.42 3.01
N SER A 18 -2.59 18.25 2.73
CA SER A 18 -3.91 18.15 3.36
C SER A 18 -4.92 17.73 2.30
N HIS A 19 -5.37 16.48 2.37
CA HIS A 19 -6.57 16.04 1.64
C HIS A 19 -7.68 15.79 2.66
N ARG A 20 -8.90 16.23 2.36
CA ARG A 20 -10.07 16.09 3.24
C ARG A 20 -10.35 14.64 3.67
N ASN A 21 -9.93 13.67 2.85
CA ASN A 21 -10.06 12.25 3.10
C ASN A 21 -8.70 11.56 3.33
N LEU A 22 -7.66 12.30 3.72
CA LEU A 22 -6.36 11.72 4.09
C LEU A 22 -6.48 11.03 5.45
N GLY A 23 -6.32 9.71 5.47
CA GLY A 23 -6.24 8.93 6.69
C GLY A 23 -4.90 9.09 7.41
N ARG A 24 -4.87 8.77 8.70
CA ARG A 24 -3.64 8.73 9.52
C ARG A 24 -2.47 7.94 8.89
N PRO A 25 -2.69 6.81 8.18
CA PRO A 25 -1.60 6.09 7.51
C PRO A 25 -1.07 6.78 6.25
N GLY A 26 -1.68 7.87 5.79
CA GLY A 26 -1.36 8.52 4.51
C GLY A 26 -2.12 7.95 3.31
N THR A 27 -3.14 7.11 3.54
CA THR A 27 -4.08 6.66 2.49
C THR A 27 -5.11 7.73 2.21
N VAL A 28 -5.53 7.87 0.95
CA VAL A 28 -6.68 8.71 0.60
C VAL A 28 -7.88 7.83 0.34
N ALA A 29 -8.94 8.00 1.12
CA ALA A 29 -10.17 7.23 0.98
C ALA A 29 -11.22 8.00 0.18
N VAL A 30 -12.04 7.27 -0.58
CA VAL A 30 -13.25 7.83 -1.18
C VAL A 30 -14.20 8.27 -0.06
N GLY A 31 -14.75 9.47 -0.18
CA GLY A 31 -15.71 10.03 0.76
C GLY A 31 -17.08 10.26 0.13
N PRO A 32 -18.15 10.39 0.93
CA PRO A 32 -19.51 10.61 0.42
C PRO A 32 -19.64 11.84 -0.50
N GLU A 33 -18.90 12.90 -0.17
CA GLU A 33 -18.90 14.16 -0.94
C GLU A 33 -17.67 14.28 -1.87
N ASP A 34 -16.88 13.22 -2.02
CA ASP A 34 -15.71 13.19 -2.89
C ASP A 34 -15.42 11.75 -3.34
N LEU A 35 -16.07 11.42 -4.46
CA LEU A 35 -15.95 10.13 -5.14
C LEU A 35 -14.75 10.08 -6.11
N ASN A 36 -14.07 11.21 -6.33
CA ASN A 36 -13.04 11.34 -7.34
C ASN A 36 -11.70 11.66 -6.69
N LEU A 37 -11.03 10.62 -6.21
CA LEU A 37 -9.69 10.75 -5.68
C LEU A 37 -8.77 11.42 -6.69
N GLU A 38 -8.18 12.56 -6.34
CA GLU A 38 -7.19 13.17 -7.20
C GLU A 38 -5.88 12.40 -7.17
N ARG A 39 -5.55 11.80 -8.30
CA ARG A 39 -4.28 11.13 -8.53
C ARG A 39 -3.43 11.93 -9.51
N VAL A 40 -2.17 12.13 -9.14
CA VAL A 40 -1.09 12.53 -10.05
C VAL A 40 0.02 11.51 -9.88
N LEU A 41 0.53 10.99 -11.00
CA LEU A 41 1.67 10.10 -11.00
C LEU A 41 2.96 10.92 -10.91
N VAL A 42 3.94 10.46 -10.15
CA VAL A 42 5.29 11.02 -10.19
C VAL A 42 6.17 10.02 -10.92
N GLN A 43 6.88 10.49 -11.93
CA GLN A 43 7.77 9.67 -12.76
C GLN A 43 9.16 10.28 -12.76
N ASP A 44 10.19 9.46 -12.57
CA ASP A 44 11.56 9.93 -12.75
C ASP A 44 11.84 10.25 -14.21
N HIS A 45 12.61 11.31 -14.44
CA HIS A 45 13.03 11.63 -15.80
C HIS A 45 14.00 10.54 -16.30
N PRO A 46 13.77 9.94 -17.48
CA PRO A 46 14.57 8.82 -18.00
C PRO A 46 16.04 9.15 -18.32
N LEU A 47 16.45 10.41 -18.15
CA LEU A 47 17.83 10.89 -18.36
C LEU A 47 18.55 11.13 -17.03
N LEU A 48 17.83 11.08 -15.91
CA LEU A 48 18.41 10.98 -14.58
C LEU A 48 18.85 9.53 -14.41
N ILE A 49 20.05 9.22 -14.92
CA ILE A 49 20.67 7.91 -14.77
C ILE A 49 21.04 7.76 -13.29
N GLY A 50 20.23 7.01 -12.57
CA GLY A 50 20.43 6.58 -11.19
C GLY A 50 19.59 5.34 -10.95
N ASP A 51 19.93 4.59 -9.90
CA ASP A 51 19.11 3.46 -9.45
C ASP A 51 17.65 3.91 -9.34
N PHE A 52 16.71 3.04 -9.73
CA PHE A 52 15.28 3.31 -9.52
C PHE A 52 15.07 3.84 -8.10
N PRO A 53 14.27 4.91 -7.91
CA PRO A 53 14.06 5.43 -6.56
C PRO A 53 13.56 4.31 -5.66
N GLU A 54 13.98 4.35 -4.41
CA GLU A 54 13.48 3.45 -3.38
C GLU A 54 11.96 3.40 -3.45
N LEU A 55 11.39 2.19 -3.46
CA LEU A 55 9.96 2.00 -3.60
C LEU A 55 9.23 2.68 -2.42
N ALA A 56 8.53 3.77 -2.72
CA ALA A 56 7.69 4.45 -1.74
C ALA A 56 6.56 3.51 -1.28
N THR A 57 6.36 3.45 0.03
CA THR A 57 5.22 2.77 0.65
C THR A 57 4.24 3.81 1.16
N VAL A 58 2.99 3.40 1.39
CA VAL A 58 1.93 4.25 1.95
C VAL A 58 2.44 5.05 3.16
N GLY A 59 2.15 6.35 3.15
CA GLY A 59 2.60 7.31 4.16
C GLY A 59 3.90 8.03 3.82
N ASP A 60 4.79 7.44 3.01
CA ASP A 60 6.04 8.11 2.62
C ASP A 60 5.77 9.37 1.82
N ARG A 61 6.73 10.29 1.86
CA ARG A 61 6.68 11.54 1.09
C ARG A 61 8.00 11.76 0.35
N TYR A 62 7.94 12.48 -0.76
CA TYR A 62 9.16 13.01 -1.38
C TYR A 62 9.48 14.38 -0.77
N ALA A 63 10.76 14.64 -0.51
CA ALA A 63 11.19 15.93 0.06
C ALA A 63 10.83 17.12 -0.85
N ALA A 64 10.85 16.91 -2.17
CA ALA A 64 10.38 17.84 -3.18
C ALA A 64 9.97 17.06 -4.43
N VAL A 65 9.03 17.61 -5.19
CA VAL A 65 8.65 17.13 -6.52
C VAL A 65 8.47 18.35 -7.42
N SER A 66 9.38 18.55 -8.38
CA SER A 66 9.22 19.53 -9.46
C SER A 66 9.55 18.90 -10.81
N GLY A 67 8.89 19.38 -11.86
CA GLY A 67 9.09 18.84 -13.18
C GLY A 67 8.00 19.24 -14.16
N VAL A 68 8.04 18.62 -15.34
CA VAL A 68 7.09 18.88 -16.42
C VAL A 68 5.80 18.12 -16.14
N VAL A 69 4.67 18.83 -16.21
CA VAL A 69 3.35 18.19 -16.15
C VAL A 69 3.04 17.59 -17.53
N ASP A 70 2.72 16.30 -17.54
CA ASP A 70 2.38 15.50 -18.70
C ASP A 70 1.00 14.85 -18.49
N TYR A 71 0.33 14.49 -19.59
CA TYR A 71 -0.93 13.76 -19.57
C TYR A 71 -0.93 12.67 -20.64
N ARG A 72 -0.91 11.39 -20.21
CA ARG A 72 -0.89 10.22 -21.10
C ARG A 72 -1.64 9.07 -20.46
N PHE A 73 -2.29 8.25 -21.30
CA PHE A 73 -3.04 7.06 -20.87
C PHE A 73 -4.13 7.34 -19.81
N GLY A 74 -4.66 8.56 -19.75
CA GLY A 74 -5.72 8.94 -18.81
C GLY A 74 -5.24 9.48 -17.46
N ASP A 75 -3.92 9.58 -17.24
CA ASP A 75 -3.36 10.06 -15.97
C ASP A 75 -2.53 11.34 -16.16
N PHE A 76 -2.71 12.29 -15.24
CA PHE A 76 -1.76 13.39 -15.04
C PHE A 76 -0.49 12.86 -14.38
N ARG A 77 0.65 13.35 -14.84
CA ARG A 77 1.97 12.94 -14.36
C ARG A 77 2.88 14.15 -14.21
N ILE A 78 3.77 14.12 -13.22
CA ILE A 78 4.91 15.02 -13.12
C ILE A 78 6.15 14.21 -13.47
N VAL A 79 6.82 14.60 -14.56
CA VAL A 79 8.13 14.05 -14.93
C VAL A 79 9.20 14.85 -14.19
N ALA A 80 9.72 14.27 -13.11
CA ALA A 80 10.60 14.94 -12.17
C ALA A 80 11.93 15.33 -12.82
N GLU A 81 12.30 16.61 -12.77
CA GLU A 81 13.55 17.12 -13.39
C GLU A 81 14.80 16.92 -12.53
N HIS A 82 14.63 16.37 -11.34
CA HIS A 82 15.66 16.08 -10.37
C HIS A 82 15.44 14.70 -9.74
N ALA A 83 16.48 14.15 -9.09
CA ALA A 83 16.35 12.90 -8.35
C ALA A 83 15.31 13.03 -7.23
N LEU A 84 14.42 12.04 -7.11
CA LEU A 84 13.44 11.99 -6.04
C LEU A 84 14.11 11.53 -4.75
N ARG A 85 13.91 12.29 -3.67
CA ARG A 85 14.40 11.92 -2.33
C ARG A 85 13.24 11.48 -1.45
N LEU A 86 13.15 10.18 -1.22
CA LEU A 86 12.16 9.59 -0.32
C LEU A 86 12.43 10.02 1.12
N VAL A 87 11.37 10.36 1.83
CA VAL A 87 11.35 10.64 3.26
C VAL A 87 10.36 9.64 3.85
N PRO A 88 10.87 8.58 4.50
CA PRO A 88 10.02 7.53 5.05
C PRO A 88 9.07 8.07 6.12
N ALA A 89 7.85 7.56 6.16
CA ALA A 89 6.93 7.78 7.28
C ALA A 89 7.20 6.84 8.45
N GLU A 90 6.90 7.33 9.65
CA GLU A 90 6.79 6.47 10.82
C GLU A 90 5.58 5.54 10.65
N ARG A 91 5.82 4.24 10.85
CA ARG A 91 4.79 3.20 10.79
C ARG A 91 4.77 2.45 12.11
N PRO A 92 4.13 3.00 13.14
CA PRO A 92 3.95 2.28 14.38
C PRO A 92 3.15 1.01 14.11
N VAL A 93 3.55 -0.09 14.73
CA VAL A 93 2.78 -1.33 14.69
C VAL A 93 1.41 -1.03 15.28
N ILE A 94 0.36 -1.28 14.50
CA ILE A 94 -1.02 -1.19 14.99
C ILE A 94 -1.30 -2.51 15.69
N GLN A 95 -1.49 -2.49 17.01
CA GLN A 95 -1.84 -3.68 17.79
C GLN A 95 -3.29 -3.57 18.29
N GLY A 96 -4.02 -4.66 18.21
CA GLY A 96 -5.35 -4.81 18.79
C GLY A 96 -5.28 -4.81 20.32
N HIS A 97 -6.30 -4.23 20.94
CA HIS A 97 -6.41 -4.13 22.39
C HIS A 97 -7.62 -4.88 22.96
N LEU A 98 -8.41 -5.53 22.09
CA LEU A 98 -9.55 -6.33 22.52
C LEU A 98 -9.06 -7.62 23.16
N VAL A 99 -9.66 -7.97 24.29
CA VAL A 99 -9.41 -9.20 25.05
C VAL A 99 -10.76 -9.80 25.36
N GLY A 100 -10.95 -11.09 25.04
CA GLY A 100 -12.16 -11.83 25.40
C GLY A 100 -12.15 -12.22 26.88
N ASP A 101 -13.33 -12.57 27.40
CA ASP A 101 -13.48 -13.15 28.74
C ASP A 101 -14.69 -14.10 28.79
N ALA A 102 -15.15 -14.47 29.99
CA ALA A 102 -16.27 -15.41 30.16
C ALA A 102 -17.61 -14.89 29.59
N GLU A 103 -17.76 -13.58 29.41
CA GLU A 103 -19.00 -12.92 28.95
C GLU A 103 -18.82 -12.20 27.60
N HIS A 104 -17.59 -12.05 27.11
CA HIS A 104 -17.27 -11.33 25.87
C HIS A 104 -16.50 -12.21 24.87
N VAL A 105 -16.98 -12.25 23.61
CA VAL A 105 -16.31 -12.92 22.48
C VAL A 105 -15.66 -11.87 21.58
N THR A 106 -14.40 -12.10 21.21
CA THR A 106 -13.66 -11.28 20.26
C THR A 106 -13.80 -11.82 18.84
N ILE A 107 -14.09 -10.92 17.89
CA ILE A 107 -14.32 -11.27 16.48
C ILE A 107 -13.41 -10.40 15.61
N ALA A 108 -12.66 -11.02 14.71
CA ALA A 108 -11.84 -10.35 13.71
C ALA A 108 -12.27 -10.71 12.28
N SER A 109 -12.00 -9.79 11.35
CA SER A 109 -12.07 -10.04 9.91
C SER A 109 -10.73 -9.70 9.30
N TYR A 110 -10.18 -10.59 8.47
CA TYR A 110 -8.88 -10.39 7.84
C TYR A 110 -8.89 -10.86 6.39
N ASN A 111 -8.67 -9.92 5.48
CA ASN A 111 -8.35 -10.23 4.09
C ASN A 111 -6.86 -10.59 4.00
N VAL A 112 -6.59 -11.82 3.57
CA VAL A 112 -5.22 -12.37 3.48
C VAL A 112 -4.65 -12.30 2.07
N GLU A 113 -5.32 -11.61 1.16
CA GLU A 113 -4.87 -11.29 -0.21
C GLU A 113 -4.50 -12.56 -0.97
N ASN A 114 -5.53 -13.26 -1.46
CA ASN A 114 -5.41 -14.42 -2.33
C ASN A 114 -4.53 -15.56 -1.75
N LEU A 115 -4.55 -15.77 -0.44
CA LEU A 115 -3.64 -16.67 0.28
C LEU A 115 -3.78 -18.13 -0.16
N SER A 116 -2.67 -18.70 -0.60
CA SER A 116 -2.50 -20.11 -0.93
C SER A 116 -1.68 -20.85 0.14
N PRO A 117 -2.08 -22.05 0.60
CA PRO A 117 -1.30 -22.86 1.53
C PRO A 117 -0.19 -23.68 0.85
N HIS A 118 0.07 -23.44 -0.43
CA HIS A 118 1.06 -24.17 -1.22
C HIS A 118 2.29 -23.32 -1.51
N ILE A 119 3.44 -24.00 -1.62
CA ILE A 119 4.58 -23.39 -2.30
C ILE A 119 4.27 -23.41 -3.79
N GLU A 120 4.13 -22.23 -4.38
CA GLU A 120 3.65 -22.10 -5.74
C GLU A 120 4.76 -22.30 -6.77
N ASN A 121 4.42 -22.95 -7.89
CA ASN A 121 5.38 -23.22 -8.95
C ASN A 121 5.29 -22.15 -10.04
N PHE A 122 6.33 -21.33 -10.15
CA PHE A 122 6.49 -20.29 -11.18
C PHE A 122 6.31 -20.79 -12.63
N SER A 123 6.51 -22.09 -12.89
CA SER A 123 6.33 -22.69 -14.22
C SER A 123 4.87 -23.02 -14.56
N ARG A 124 3.95 -22.88 -13.59
CA ARG A 124 2.52 -23.23 -13.74
C ARG A 124 1.60 -22.01 -13.90
N VAL A 125 2.17 -20.81 -13.93
CA VAL A 125 1.45 -19.55 -14.11
C VAL A 125 1.73 -18.92 -15.48
N ARG A 126 0.84 -18.03 -15.92
CA ARG A 126 1.01 -17.30 -17.21
C ARG A 126 2.02 -16.17 -17.08
N SER A 127 2.11 -15.55 -15.92
CA SER A 127 3.04 -14.48 -15.59
C SER A 127 3.62 -14.70 -14.21
N PRO A 128 4.91 -14.40 -13.95
CA PRO A 128 5.49 -14.44 -12.60
C PRO A 128 4.75 -13.57 -11.57
N ARG A 129 3.98 -12.58 -12.03
CA ARG A 129 3.13 -11.74 -11.18
C ARG A 129 1.86 -12.44 -10.68
N ASP A 130 1.51 -13.58 -11.27
CA ASP A 130 0.34 -14.36 -10.89
C ASP A 130 0.66 -15.38 -9.79
N VAL A 131 1.93 -15.45 -9.35
CA VAL A 131 2.38 -16.31 -8.25
C VAL A 131 2.18 -15.58 -6.93
N ASP A 132 1.43 -16.20 -6.02
CA ASP A 132 1.33 -15.81 -4.61
C ASP A 132 1.91 -16.92 -3.72
N ASP A 133 3.23 -17.04 -3.74
CA ASP A 133 3.96 -18.02 -2.92
C ASP A 133 4.06 -17.56 -1.46
N ALA A 134 2.92 -17.47 -0.78
CA ALA A 134 2.84 -17.03 0.61
C ALA A 134 3.63 -17.95 1.56
N MET A 135 3.73 -19.24 1.22
CA MET A 135 4.51 -20.21 1.98
C MET A 135 6.02 -20.01 1.79
N GLY A 136 6.50 -19.91 0.54
CA GLY A 136 7.93 -19.77 0.25
C GLY A 136 8.49 -18.38 0.55
N SER A 137 7.66 -17.34 0.53
CA SER A 137 8.05 -15.97 0.89
C SER A 137 8.07 -15.67 2.39
N GLY A 138 7.52 -16.56 3.23
CA GLY A 138 7.33 -16.32 4.67
C GLY A 138 6.10 -15.48 5.02
N ARG A 139 5.30 -15.05 4.04
CA ARG A 139 4.07 -14.28 4.24
C ARG A 139 3.05 -15.03 5.10
N MET A 140 2.98 -16.36 4.98
CA MET A 140 2.13 -17.21 5.82
C MET A 140 2.47 -17.06 7.31
N ASP A 141 3.77 -17.05 7.66
CA ASP A 141 4.23 -16.88 9.04
C ASP A 141 3.90 -15.48 9.56
N ASP A 142 3.99 -14.46 8.71
CA ASP A 142 3.58 -13.10 9.04
C ASP A 142 2.08 -12.98 9.30
N ILE A 143 1.24 -13.63 8.49
CA ILE A 143 -0.21 -13.69 8.71
C ILE A 143 -0.52 -14.39 10.04
N ALA A 144 0.14 -15.52 10.33
CA ALA A 144 -0.03 -16.21 11.61
C ALA A 144 0.39 -15.32 12.80
N ARG A 145 1.52 -14.62 12.68
CA ARG A 145 1.99 -13.64 13.67
C ARG A 145 1.00 -12.49 13.83
N HIS A 146 0.40 -12.00 12.75
CA HIS A 146 -0.62 -10.96 12.81
C HIS A 146 -1.82 -11.43 13.62
N ILE A 147 -2.37 -12.61 13.33
CA ILE A 147 -3.53 -13.14 14.06
C ILE A 147 -3.18 -13.34 15.54
N ALA A 148 -2.05 -14.00 15.84
CA ALA A 148 -1.70 -14.38 17.20
C ALA A 148 -1.28 -13.19 18.07
N ARG A 149 -0.56 -12.20 17.52
CA ARG A 149 0.08 -11.14 18.31
C ARG A 149 -0.46 -9.76 18.00
N VAL A 150 -0.67 -9.46 16.72
CA VAL A 150 -1.12 -8.12 16.30
C VAL A 150 -2.62 -7.96 16.57
N MET A 151 -3.44 -8.95 16.26
CA MET A 151 -4.88 -8.95 16.53
C MET A 151 -5.22 -9.42 17.95
N ASN A 152 -4.22 -9.84 18.72
CA ASN A 152 -4.36 -10.38 20.07
C ASN A 152 -5.20 -11.67 20.16
N ALA A 153 -5.00 -12.59 19.20
CA ALA A 153 -5.58 -13.94 19.20
C ALA A 153 -7.13 -13.95 19.39
N PRO A 154 -7.89 -13.44 18.41
CA PRO A 154 -9.34 -13.38 18.52
C PRO A 154 -9.98 -14.78 18.64
N ASP A 155 -11.12 -14.87 19.33
CA ASP A 155 -11.88 -16.11 19.52
C ASP A 155 -12.48 -16.62 18.19
N ILE A 156 -12.95 -15.70 17.35
CA ILE A 156 -13.49 -15.99 16.02
C ILE A 156 -12.79 -15.10 14.99
N ILE A 157 -12.36 -15.69 13.88
CA ILE A 157 -11.81 -14.96 12.75
C ILE A 157 -12.50 -15.36 11.45
N GLY A 158 -13.00 -14.36 10.72
CA GLY A 158 -13.40 -14.51 9.33
C GLY A 158 -12.25 -14.13 8.41
N LEU A 159 -11.80 -15.07 7.58
CA LEU A 159 -10.78 -14.80 6.55
C LEU A 159 -11.45 -14.52 5.20
N GLN A 160 -10.90 -13.56 4.44
CA GLN A 160 -11.31 -13.27 3.06
C GLN A 160 -10.14 -13.54 2.12
N GLU A 161 -10.47 -13.86 0.86
CA GLU A 161 -9.51 -14.13 -0.20
C GLU A 161 -8.54 -15.27 0.13
N ILE A 162 -9.08 -16.35 0.70
CA ILE A 162 -8.38 -17.64 0.73
C ILE A 162 -8.54 -18.27 -0.66
N GLN A 163 -7.44 -18.71 -1.27
CA GLN A 163 -7.50 -19.46 -2.52
C GLN A 163 -8.02 -20.88 -2.32
N ASP A 164 -8.55 -21.46 -3.38
CA ASP A 164 -8.81 -22.90 -3.41
C ASP A 164 -7.47 -23.68 -3.39
N GLY A 165 -7.52 -24.94 -2.96
CA GLY A 165 -6.32 -25.79 -2.83
C GLY A 165 -5.63 -26.14 -4.15
N ALA A 166 -5.95 -25.48 -5.25
CA ALA A 166 -5.26 -25.61 -6.54
C ALA A 166 -4.05 -24.65 -6.64
N GLY A 167 -3.95 -23.64 -5.77
CA GLY A 167 -2.93 -22.59 -5.84
C GLY A 167 -2.96 -21.84 -7.18
N ALA A 168 -1.80 -21.40 -7.65
CA ALA A 168 -1.60 -20.63 -8.89
C ALA A 168 -2.17 -21.20 -10.21
N THR A 169 -2.71 -22.42 -10.24
CA THR A 169 -3.27 -23.00 -11.46
C THR A 169 -4.75 -22.64 -11.61
N SER A 170 -5.12 -22.02 -12.74
CA SER A 170 -6.52 -22.03 -13.17
C SER A 170 -6.95 -23.47 -13.43
N GLN A 171 -8.05 -23.95 -12.83
CA GLN A 171 -8.69 -25.18 -13.30
C GLN A 171 -8.99 -25.03 -14.79
N ALA A 172 -8.59 -26.04 -15.56
CA ALA A 172 -8.86 -26.12 -17.00
C ALA A 172 -10.35 -26.27 -17.27
#